data_AF-A0A971KWB7-F1
#
_entry.id   AF-A0A971KWB7-F1
#
_cell.length_a   1.000
_cell.length_b   1.000
_cell.length_c   1.000
_cell.angle_alpha   90.00
_cell.angle_beta   90.00
_cell.angle_gamma   90.00
#
_symmetry.space_group_name_H-M   'P 1'
#
loop_
_entity.id
_entity.type
_entity.pdbx_description
1 polymer ?
#
loop_
_entity_poly.entity_id
_entity_poly.type
_entity_poly.pdbx_seq_one_letter_code
_entity_poly.pdbx_strand_id
1 'polypeptide(L)'
;MNLFGLSDPAKIWYAAALQEDSGRPLVLLVPDEARLRVAEEELKEIIAADERDYPPVLTFRARELTLYDARAASREEEIYRLATLDSIRRQQFSFLIVSAEALLQKLLRPERLARFSLEFRPGDRIEPEELERRLSLAAYERVGRVERPGHYARRGDIIDIYPAKINDRTAETDPCLRLSFFDIEIDEIKRFDPESQRSAGQLDTARIPPAREWLLLAEEREELAHKVLAQTRDTVVEGRRRSLSRDTIAKLERMGNKDAERIANGIFFPAQDRWMPLMEEAASLLDYLQAA
;
A
#
# COMPACT_ATOMS: atom_id res chain seq x y z
N MET A 1 -15.03 2.10 -28.52
CA MET A 1 -14.51 1.42 -29.71
C MET A 1 -14.27 -0.04 -29.35
N ASN A 2 -14.74 -0.98 -30.17
CA ASN A 2 -14.50 -2.41 -29.93
C ASN A 2 -13.47 -2.90 -30.94
N LEU A 3 -12.39 -3.53 -30.47
CA LEU A 3 -11.33 -4.10 -31.29
C LEU A 3 -11.41 -5.62 -31.23
N PHE A 4 -11.39 -6.28 -32.39
CA PHE A 4 -11.47 -7.73 -32.52
C PHE A 4 -10.31 -8.26 -33.36
N GLY A 5 -9.94 -9.53 -33.17
CA GLY A 5 -8.92 -10.21 -33.98
C GLY A 5 -7.46 -9.93 -33.60
N LEU A 6 -7.22 -9.08 -32.59
CA LEU A 6 -5.87 -8.87 -32.05
C LEU A 6 -5.45 -10.01 -31.13
N SER A 7 -4.21 -10.48 -31.31
CA SER A 7 -3.55 -11.32 -30.32
C SER A 7 -3.32 -10.55 -29.03
N ASP A 8 -3.04 -11.30 -27.98
CA ASP A 8 -2.82 -10.76 -26.65
C ASP A 8 -1.63 -9.78 -26.55
N PRO A 9 -0.46 -10.05 -27.15
CA PRO A 9 0.63 -9.07 -27.24
C PRO A 9 0.28 -7.86 -28.12
N ALA A 10 -0.46 -8.08 -29.22
CA ALA A 10 -0.85 -6.98 -30.11
C ALA A 10 -1.77 -5.96 -29.41
N LYS A 11 -2.56 -6.39 -28.41
CA LYS A 11 -3.36 -5.48 -27.58
C LYS A 11 -2.48 -4.58 -26.71
N ILE A 12 -1.36 -5.07 -26.19
CA ILE A 12 -0.44 -4.27 -25.37
C ILE A 12 0.30 -3.25 -26.24
N TRP A 13 0.79 -3.67 -27.42
CA TRP A 13 1.34 -2.74 -28.41
C TRP A 13 0.34 -1.66 -28.81
N TYR A 14 -0.92 -2.03 -29.02
CA TYR A 14 -1.98 -1.07 -29.34
C TYR A 14 -2.20 -0.09 -28.18
N ALA A 15 -2.23 -0.57 -26.94
CA ALA A 15 -2.34 0.29 -25.76
C ALA A 15 -1.15 1.26 -25.65
N ALA A 16 0.06 0.79 -25.93
CA ALA A 16 1.26 1.63 -25.96
C ALA A 16 1.13 2.78 -26.96
N ALA A 17 0.78 2.46 -28.22
CA ALA A 17 0.55 3.46 -29.26
C ALA A 17 -0.60 4.43 -28.93
N LEU A 18 -1.66 3.94 -28.28
CA LEU A 18 -2.79 4.78 -27.86
C LEU A 18 -2.39 5.76 -26.73
N GLN A 19 -1.57 5.33 -25.78
CA GLN A 19 -1.07 6.18 -24.71
C GLN A 19 -0.19 7.28 -25.27
N GLU A 20 0.66 6.93 -26.24
CA GLU A 20 1.50 7.87 -26.97
C GLU A 20 0.66 8.92 -27.73
N ASP A 21 -0.29 8.47 -28.56
CA ASP A 21 -1.12 9.36 -29.38
C ASP A 21 -1.99 10.29 -28.51
N SER A 22 -2.54 9.76 -27.41
CA SER A 22 -3.41 10.54 -26.52
C SER A 22 -2.65 11.43 -25.53
N GLY A 23 -1.40 11.09 -25.20
CA GLY A 23 -0.62 11.74 -24.14
C GLY A 23 -1.22 11.60 -22.73
N ARG A 24 -2.20 10.71 -22.53
CA ARG A 24 -2.93 10.54 -21.26
C ARG A 24 -2.60 9.19 -20.61
N PRO A 25 -2.59 9.08 -19.27
CA PRO A 25 -2.43 7.80 -18.61
C PRO A 25 -3.51 6.80 -19.02
N LEU A 26 -3.13 5.54 -19.25
CA LEU A 26 -4.06 4.46 -19.58
C LEU A 26 -4.23 3.46 -18.45
N VAL A 27 -5.46 3.04 -18.20
CA VAL A 27 -5.79 1.96 -17.25
C VAL A 27 -6.14 0.70 -18.04
N LEU A 28 -5.35 -0.35 -17.86
CA LEU A 28 -5.53 -1.66 -18.47
C LEU A 28 -6.18 -2.61 -17.47
N LEU A 29 -7.48 -2.85 -17.66
CA LEU A 29 -8.21 -3.88 -16.92
C LEU A 29 -7.98 -5.25 -17.57
N VAL A 30 -7.38 -6.17 -16.82
CA VAL A 30 -7.12 -7.54 -17.26
C VAL A 30 -7.94 -8.54 -16.46
N PRO A 31 -8.22 -9.75 -16.98
CA PRO A 31 -9.11 -10.70 -16.31
C PRO A 31 -8.60 -11.17 -14.94
N ASP A 32 -7.30 -11.40 -14.80
CA ASP A 32 -6.69 -12.02 -13.62
C ASP A 32 -5.22 -11.59 -13.43
N GLU A 33 -4.63 -12.02 -12.30
CA GLU A 33 -3.23 -11.74 -11.93
C GLU A 33 -2.22 -12.38 -12.89
N ALA A 34 -2.53 -13.51 -13.52
CA ALA A 34 -1.63 -14.15 -14.48
C ALA A 34 -1.50 -13.27 -15.73
N ARG A 35 -2.62 -12.74 -16.23
CA ARG A 35 -2.64 -11.81 -17.35
C ARG A 35 -2.03 -10.46 -17.00
N LEU A 36 -2.17 -10.01 -15.76
CA LEU A 36 -1.51 -8.79 -15.26
C LEU A 36 0.01 -8.90 -15.37
N ARG A 37 0.60 -10.01 -14.91
CA ARG A 37 2.06 -10.23 -14.99
C ARG A 37 2.57 -10.24 -16.42
N VAL A 38 1.88 -10.94 -17.31
CA VAL A 38 2.25 -10.98 -18.74
C VAL A 38 2.17 -9.57 -19.36
N ALA A 39 1.10 -8.83 -19.08
CA ALA A 39 0.96 -7.46 -19.59
C ALA A 39 2.02 -6.50 -19.01
N GLU A 40 2.40 -6.68 -17.74
CA GLU A 40 3.45 -5.90 -17.08
C GLU A 40 4.81 -6.15 -17.76
N GLU A 41 5.17 -7.40 -18.00
CA GLU A 41 6.42 -7.78 -18.67
C GLU A 41 6.46 -7.26 -20.12
N GLU A 42 5.42 -7.53 -20.92
CA GLU A 42 5.32 -7.07 -22.31
C GLU A 42 5.42 -5.54 -22.41
N LEU A 43 4.71 -4.82 -21.54
CA LEU A 43 4.72 -3.36 -21.54
C LEU A 43 6.09 -2.82 -21.09
N LYS A 44 6.73 -3.43 -20.09
CA LYS A 44 8.10 -3.05 -19.69
C LYS A 44 9.08 -3.22 -20.84
N GLU A 45 8.98 -4.31 -21.61
CA GLU A 45 9.82 -4.53 -22.79
C GLU A 45 9.59 -3.49 -23.88
N ILE A 46 8.32 -3.20 -24.21
CA ILE A 46 7.96 -2.19 -25.21
C ILE A 46 8.55 -0.83 -24.83
N ILE A 47 8.36 -0.43 -23.57
CA ILE A 47 8.83 0.87 -23.13
C ILE A 47 10.36 0.89 -22.94
N ALA A 48 11.01 -0.25 -22.62
CA ALA A 48 12.46 -0.32 -22.54
C ALA A 48 13.13 -0.25 -23.93
N ALA A 49 12.44 -0.70 -24.98
CA ALA A 49 12.86 -0.53 -26.36
C ALA A 49 12.66 0.90 -26.88
N ASP A 50 11.93 1.73 -26.15
CA ASP A 50 11.67 3.13 -26.46
C ASP A 50 12.62 4.04 -25.69
N GLU A 51 13.40 4.86 -26.39
CA GLU A 51 14.40 5.75 -25.79
C GLU A 51 13.79 6.95 -25.03
N ARG A 52 12.46 7.11 -25.08
CA ARG A 52 11.76 8.18 -24.38
C ARG A 52 11.68 7.93 -22.87
N ASP A 53 11.61 9.02 -22.12
CA ASP A 53 11.31 8.96 -20.69
C ASP A 53 9.79 8.76 -20.51
N TYR A 54 9.41 7.57 -20.05
CA TYR A 54 8.03 7.26 -19.72
C TYR A 54 7.83 7.36 -18.22
N PRO A 55 6.75 8.02 -17.77
CA PRO A 55 6.30 7.87 -16.40
C PRO A 55 6.16 6.38 -16.01
N PRO A 56 6.28 6.07 -14.70
CA PRO A 56 5.97 4.77 -14.10
C PRO A 56 4.87 3.95 -14.80
N VAL A 57 5.16 2.68 -15.10
CA VAL A 57 4.12 1.66 -15.28
C VAL A 57 3.75 1.14 -13.91
N LEU A 58 2.49 1.24 -13.51
CA LEU A 58 2.02 0.73 -12.23
C LEU A 58 1.26 -0.58 -12.41
N THR A 59 1.38 -1.46 -11.43
CA THR A 59 0.50 -2.62 -11.29
C THR A 59 -0.23 -2.58 -9.96
N PHE A 60 -1.54 -2.76 -10.00
CA PHE A 60 -2.36 -2.86 -8.79
C PHE A 60 -2.95 -4.26 -8.68
N ARG A 61 -2.29 -5.09 -7.87
CA ARG A 61 -2.62 -6.50 -7.65
C ARG A 61 -3.61 -6.65 -6.52
N ALA A 62 -4.43 -7.69 -6.54
CA ALA A 62 -5.39 -7.98 -5.47
C ALA A 62 -4.68 -8.30 -4.15
N ARG A 63 -5.26 -7.87 -3.02
CA ARG A 63 -4.85 -8.31 -1.68
C ARG A 63 -5.07 -9.81 -1.53
N GLU A 64 -4.05 -10.53 -1.06
CA GLU A 64 -4.22 -11.90 -0.59
C GLU A 64 -4.99 -11.91 0.73
N LEU A 65 -6.28 -12.25 0.69
CA LEU A 65 -7.11 -12.29 1.90
C LEU A 65 -6.66 -13.42 2.84
N THR A 66 -6.15 -13.04 4.00
CA THR A 66 -5.81 -13.99 5.07
C THR A 66 -6.99 -14.08 6.05
N LEU A 67 -7.68 -15.22 6.07
CA LEU A 67 -8.85 -15.42 6.95
C LEU A 67 -8.54 -16.24 8.21
N TYR A 68 -7.28 -16.66 8.40
CA TYR A 68 -6.80 -17.42 9.54
C TYR A 68 -5.33 -17.04 9.84
N ASP A 69 -4.90 -17.13 11.10
CA ASP A 69 -3.53 -16.78 11.56
C ASP A 69 -2.41 -17.74 11.06
N ALA A 70 -2.56 -18.38 9.89
CA ALA A 70 -1.71 -19.46 9.40
C ALA A 70 -0.76 -19.09 8.26
N ARG A 71 -0.81 -17.86 7.74
CA ARG A 71 0.14 -17.37 6.72
C ARG A 71 0.68 -16.00 7.12
N ALA A 72 1.99 -15.81 6.91
CA ALA A 72 2.56 -14.48 6.88
C ALA A 72 2.04 -13.81 5.60
N ALA A 73 1.01 -12.96 5.72
CA ALA A 73 0.68 -12.03 4.65
C ALA A 73 1.96 -11.22 4.34
N SER A 74 2.30 -11.08 3.05
CA SER A 74 3.50 -10.33 2.68
C SER A 74 3.29 -8.86 3.04
N ARG A 75 3.96 -8.42 4.12
CA ARG A 75 4.00 -7.01 4.53
C ARG A 75 4.48 -6.12 3.39
N GLU A 76 5.39 -6.62 2.57
CA GLU A 76 5.96 -5.87 1.45
C GLU A 76 4.94 -5.64 0.32
N GLU A 77 4.08 -6.61 0.03
CA GLU A 77 3.04 -6.47 -0.99
C GLU A 77 1.98 -5.43 -0.58
N GLU A 78 1.58 -5.40 0.69
CA GLU A 78 0.67 -4.37 1.23
C GLU A 78 1.29 -2.97 1.10
N ILE A 79 2.57 -2.82 1.48
CA ILE A 79 3.29 -1.55 1.37
C ILE A 79 3.41 -1.14 -0.10
N TYR A 80 3.68 -2.08 -1.02
CA TYR A 80 3.72 -1.83 -2.46
C TYR A 80 2.36 -1.35 -3.00
N ARG A 81 1.26 -1.98 -2.59
CA ARG A 81 -0.10 -1.58 -2.95
C ARG A 81 -0.41 -0.16 -2.50
N LEU A 82 -0.07 0.21 -1.26
CA LEU A 82 -0.29 1.56 -0.73
C LEU A 82 0.52 2.62 -1.47
N ALA A 83 1.77 2.30 -1.80
CA ALA A 83 2.61 3.20 -2.57
C ALA A 83 2.09 3.36 -4.01
N THR A 84 1.57 2.28 -4.61
CA THR A 84 0.88 2.32 -5.90
C THR A 84 -0.37 3.21 -5.84
N LEU A 85 -1.19 3.09 -4.79
CA LEU A 85 -2.35 3.96 -4.59
C LEU A 85 -1.97 5.44 -4.43
N ASP A 86 -0.85 5.75 -3.75
CA ASP A 86 -0.37 7.12 -3.64
C ASP A 86 0.09 7.66 -5.01
N SER A 87 0.78 6.84 -5.83
CA SER A 87 1.13 7.22 -7.20
C SER A 87 -0.08 7.43 -8.10
N ILE A 88 -1.10 6.57 -7.99
CA ILE A 88 -2.36 6.72 -8.74
C ILE A 88 -3.03 8.05 -8.37
N ARG A 89 -3.20 8.32 -7.06
CA ARG A 89 -3.80 9.55 -6.54
C ARG A 89 -3.06 10.82 -6.97
N ARG A 90 -1.78 10.71 -7.35
CA ARG A 90 -0.94 11.83 -7.79
C ARG A 90 -0.81 11.92 -9.32
N GLN A 91 -1.52 11.09 -10.08
CA GLN A 91 -1.37 10.94 -11.53
C GLN A 91 0.09 10.68 -11.98
N GLN A 92 0.89 10.00 -11.16
CA GLN A 92 2.31 9.74 -11.45
C GLN A 92 2.50 8.40 -12.15
N PHE A 93 1.86 8.21 -13.31
CA PHE A 93 1.97 6.99 -14.11
C PHE A 93 1.58 7.19 -15.58
N SER A 94 2.12 6.34 -16.45
CA SER A 94 1.75 6.26 -17.87
C SER A 94 0.73 5.15 -18.10
N PHE A 95 0.91 4.04 -17.39
CA PHE A 95 0.01 2.89 -17.41
C PHE A 95 -0.32 2.42 -16.00
N LEU A 96 -1.55 2.00 -15.79
CA LEU A 96 -1.98 1.25 -14.62
C LEU A 96 -2.58 -0.07 -15.09
N ILE A 97 -1.94 -1.19 -14.76
CA ILE A 97 -2.47 -2.52 -15.03
C ILE A 97 -3.17 -3.02 -13.76
N VAL A 98 -4.43 -3.42 -13.89
CA VAL A 98 -5.26 -3.85 -12.76
C VAL A 98 -6.02 -5.12 -13.12
N SER A 99 -6.03 -6.11 -12.23
CA SER A 99 -6.84 -7.31 -12.39
C SER A 99 -8.31 -7.05 -12.04
N ALA A 100 -9.24 -7.81 -12.63
CA ALA A 100 -10.66 -7.71 -12.31
C ALA A 100 -10.93 -7.93 -10.80
N GLU A 101 -10.16 -8.83 -10.17
CA GLU A 101 -10.24 -9.06 -8.72
C GLU A 101 -9.82 -7.82 -7.93
N ALA A 102 -8.68 -7.22 -8.24
CA ALA A 102 -8.17 -6.04 -7.53
C ALA A 102 -9.12 -4.84 -7.64
N LEU A 103 -9.79 -4.68 -8.78
CA LEU A 103 -10.77 -3.62 -9.02
C LEU A 103 -11.99 -3.71 -8.09
N LEU A 104 -12.37 -4.92 -7.68
CA LEU A 104 -13.55 -5.19 -6.84
C LEU A 104 -13.26 -5.06 -5.34
N GLN A 105 -11.99 -4.94 -4.95
CA GLN A 105 -11.62 -4.86 -3.54
C GLN A 105 -11.94 -3.49 -2.94
N LYS A 106 -12.41 -3.51 -1.70
CA LYS A 106 -12.54 -2.32 -0.85
C LYS A 106 -11.15 -1.82 -0.45
N LEU A 107 -10.95 -0.52 -0.62
CA LEU A 107 -9.71 0.19 -0.33
C LEU A 107 -9.92 1.26 0.75
N LEU A 108 -8.82 1.71 1.33
CA LEU A 108 -8.78 2.93 2.14
C LEU A 108 -9.24 4.14 1.30
N ARG A 109 -9.95 5.12 1.89
CA ARG A 109 -10.25 6.38 1.19
C ARG A 109 -8.98 7.11 0.70
N PRO A 110 -9.00 7.73 -0.51
CA PRO A 110 -7.87 8.54 -0.99
C PRO A 110 -7.44 9.65 -0.01
N GLU A 111 -8.41 10.30 0.64
CA GLU A 111 -8.16 11.37 1.62
C GLU A 111 -7.43 10.85 2.84
N ARG A 112 -7.77 9.63 3.26
CA ARG A 112 -7.15 8.96 4.39
C ARG A 112 -5.74 8.51 4.04
N LEU A 113 -5.51 7.94 2.86
CA LEU A 113 -4.17 7.65 2.38
C LEU A 113 -3.30 8.93 2.36
N ALA A 114 -3.84 10.03 1.82
CA ALA A 114 -3.15 11.30 1.76
C ALA A 114 -2.81 11.87 3.15
N ARG A 115 -3.75 11.79 4.11
CA ARG A 115 -3.56 12.25 5.49
C ARG A 115 -2.38 11.57 6.19
N PHE A 116 -2.19 10.27 5.96
CA PHE A 116 -1.11 9.49 6.58
C PHE A 116 0.16 9.40 5.72
N SER A 117 0.12 9.92 4.50
CA SER A 117 1.32 10.04 3.66
C SER A 117 2.14 11.26 4.11
N LEU A 118 3.45 11.09 4.23
CA LEU A 118 4.37 12.16 4.59
C LEU A 118 5.10 12.66 3.34
N GLU A 119 5.29 13.98 3.26
CA GLU A 119 6.10 14.62 2.22
C GLU A 119 6.99 15.66 2.89
N PHE A 120 8.26 15.66 2.50
CA PHE A 120 9.26 16.59 3.00
C PHE A 120 10.17 17.08 1.87
N ARG A 121 10.74 18.26 2.06
CA ARG A 121 11.79 18.87 1.23
C ARG A 121 12.91 19.38 2.13
N PRO A 122 14.16 19.51 1.61
CA PRO A 122 15.18 20.26 2.32
C PRO A 122 14.68 21.66 2.70
N GLY A 123 14.96 22.10 3.93
CA GLY A 123 14.48 23.34 4.53
C GLY A 123 13.16 23.23 5.30
N ASP A 124 12.42 22.11 5.21
CA ASP A 124 11.22 21.90 6.01
C ASP A 124 11.57 21.80 7.50
N ARG A 125 10.72 22.37 8.37
CA ARG A 125 10.92 22.37 9.82
C ARG A 125 9.99 21.38 10.51
N ILE A 126 10.58 20.38 11.15
CA ILE A 126 9.91 19.35 11.95
C ILE A 126 10.87 18.82 13.01
N GLU A 127 10.40 18.71 14.25
CA GLU A 127 11.15 18.02 15.30
C GLU A 127 11.34 16.55 14.94
N PRO A 128 12.55 15.97 15.08
CA PRO A 128 12.78 14.56 14.80
C PRO A 128 11.81 13.62 15.53
N GLU A 129 11.48 13.93 16.79
CA GLU A 129 10.52 13.20 17.62
C GLU A 129 9.11 13.22 17.01
N GLU A 130 8.69 14.36 16.45
CA GLU A 130 7.41 14.50 15.76
C GLU A 130 7.40 13.70 14.45
N LEU A 131 8.51 13.66 13.71
CA LEU A 131 8.64 12.77 12.54
C LEU A 131 8.53 11.30 12.95
N GLU A 132 9.19 10.85 14.02
CA GLU A 132 9.07 9.47 14.52
C GLU A 132 7.62 9.13 14.91
N ARG A 133 6.90 10.08 15.51
CA ARG A 133 5.47 9.91 15.84
C ARG A 133 4.61 9.78 14.59
N ARG A 134 4.84 10.61 13.57
CA ARG A 134 4.12 10.56 12.28
C ARG A 134 4.42 9.27 11.51
N LEU A 135 5.66 8.79 11.53
CA LEU A 135 6.03 7.49 10.95
C LEU A 135 5.32 6.34 11.65
N SER A 136 5.24 6.38 12.99
CA SER A 136 4.50 5.39 13.78
C SER A 136 3.01 5.39 13.43
N LEU A 137 2.39 6.57 13.26
CA LEU A 137 1.01 6.70 12.80
C LEU A 137 0.80 6.22 11.36
N ALA A 138 1.81 6.34 10.51
CA ALA A 138 1.87 5.77 9.17
C ALA A 138 2.22 4.26 9.18
N ALA A 139 2.23 3.62 10.35
CA ALA A 139 2.49 2.20 10.58
C ALA A 139 3.90 1.71 10.21
N TYR A 140 4.88 2.61 10.23
CA TYR A 140 6.29 2.24 10.14
C TYR A 140 6.79 1.69 11.47
N GLU A 141 7.69 0.73 11.40
CA GLU A 141 8.30 0.07 12.56
C GLU A 141 9.69 0.66 12.84
N ARG A 142 9.89 1.07 14.10
CA ARG A 142 11.19 1.54 14.57
C ARG A 142 12.12 0.36 14.79
N VAL A 143 13.26 0.38 14.12
CA VAL A 143 14.30 -0.67 14.21
C VAL A 143 15.67 -0.05 14.49
N GLY A 144 16.63 -0.89 14.89
CA GLY A 144 18.02 -0.43 15.07
C GLY A 144 18.74 -0.16 13.74
N ARG A 145 18.32 -0.85 12.67
CA ARG A 145 18.85 -0.72 11.32
C ARG A 145 17.75 -0.97 10.31
N VAL A 146 17.65 -0.10 9.31
CA VAL A 146 16.69 -0.22 8.22
C VAL A 146 17.17 -1.26 7.21
N GLU A 147 16.36 -2.30 7.02
CA GLU A 147 16.68 -3.45 6.16
C GLU A 147 15.52 -3.85 5.24
N ARG A 148 14.27 -3.50 5.57
CA ARG A 148 13.07 -3.90 4.83
C ARG A 148 12.07 -2.74 4.70
N PRO A 149 11.21 -2.74 3.68
CA PRO A 149 10.13 -1.77 3.55
C PRO A 149 9.25 -1.69 4.81
N GLY A 150 8.83 -0.47 5.15
CA GLY A 150 8.04 -0.19 6.35
C GLY A 150 8.86 -0.06 7.63
N HIS A 151 10.20 -0.04 7.54
CA HIS A 151 11.09 0.21 8.66
C HIS A 151 11.60 1.65 8.67
N TYR A 152 11.91 2.15 9.86
CA TYR A 152 12.71 3.37 10.04
C TYR A 152 13.67 3.24 11.22
N ALA A 153 14.76 4.01 11.20
CA ALA A 153 15.72 4.08 12.30
C ALA A 153 16.23 5.52 12.48
N ARG A 154 16.32 5.98 13.72
CA ARG A 154 16.95 7.26 14.07
C ARG A 154 18.35 7.02 14.65
N ARG A 155 19.34 7.75 14.13
CA ARG A 155 20.73 7.70 14.58
C ARG A 155 21.27 9.13 14.71
N GLY A 156 21.24 9.67 15.92
CA GLY A 156 21.62 11.07 16.15
C GLY A 156 20.69 12.02 15.41
N ASP A 157 21.26 12.74 14.45
CA ASP A 157 20.66 13.77 13.60
C ASP A 157 20.12 13.22 12.27
N ILE A 158 20.18 11.91 12.01
CA ILE A 158 19.59 11.32 10.82
C ILE A 158 18.41 10.39 11.14
N ILE A 159 17.43 10.36 10.24
CA ILE A 159 16.36 9.36 10.22
C ILE A 159 16.39 8.66 8.87
N ASP A 160 16.64 7.34 8.91
CA ASP A 160 16.56 6.46 7.75
C ASP A 160 15.18 5.82 7.67
N ILE A 161 14.61 5.75 6.47
CA ILE A 161 13.25 5.29 6.21
C ILE A 161 13.26 4.45 4.94
N TYR A 162 12.59 3.30 4.95
CA TYR A 162 12.42 2.45 3.75
C TYR A 162 10.95 2.42 3.32
N PRO A 163 10.52 3.31 2.40
CA PRO A 163 9.20 3.23 1.77
C PRO A 163 9.14 2.15 0.68
N ALA A 164 7.94 1.83 0.19
CA ALA A 164 7.81 0.83 -0.88
C ALA A 164 8.48 1.27 -2.17
N LYS A 165 8.93 0.30 -2.98
CA LYS A 165 9.66 0.57 -4.21
C LYS A 165 8.83 1.10 -5.37
N ILE A 166 7.52 0.89 -5.54
CA ILE A 166 6.73 1.33 -6.72
C ILE A 166 7.24 0.83 -8.10
N ASN A 167 8.53 0.93 -8.51
CA ASN A 167 9.00 0.46 -9.83
C ASN A 167 10.49 0.07 -10.00
N ASP A 168 10.73 -0.87 -10.92
CA ASP A 168 12.06 -1.39 -11.31
C ASP A 168 12.77 -0.60 -12.42
N ARG A 169 12.12 0.40 -13.04
CA ARG A 169 12.71 1.13 -14.19
C ARG A 169 13.84 2.10 -13.83
N THR A 170 14.13 2.26 -12.55
CA THR A 170 15.49 2.61 -12.16
C THR A 170 16.05 1.49 -11.30
N ALA A 171 16.73 0.54 -11.94
CA ALA A 171 17.63 -0.39 -11.25
C ALA A 171 18.67 0.36 -10.37
N GLU A 172 18.82 1.67 -10.56
CA GLU A 172 19.76 2.55 -9.85
C GLU A 172 19.20 3.26 -8.61
N THR A 173 17.92 3.10 -8.24
CA THR A 173 17.37 3.87 -7.11
C THR A 173 16.55 3.02 -6.16
N ASP A 174 17.22 2.60 -5.08
CA ASP A 174 16.56 2.12 -3.87
C ASP A 174 15.72 3.27 -3.28
N PRO A 175 14.45 3.04 -2.89
CA PRO A 175 13.59 4.06 -2.32
C PRO A 175 14.02 4.47 -0.89
N CYS A 176 15.01 3.80 -0.29
CA CYS A 176 15.55 4.13 1.03
C CYS A 176 15.99 5.59 1.12
N LEU A 177 15.40 6.32 2.07
CA LEU A 177 15.60 7.75 2.32
C LEU A 177 16.38 7.95 3.61
N ARG A 178 17.36 8.85 3.58
CA ARG A 178 18.03 9.42 4.74
C ARG A 178 17.71 10.89 4.84
N LEU A 179 17.04 11.28 5.91
CA LEU A 179 16.78 12.69 6.24
C LEU A 179 17.80 13.12 7.30
N SER A 180 18.64 14.08 6.97
CA SER A 180 19.60 14.71 7.89
C SER A 180 19.00 15.98 8.48
N PHE A 181 19.18 16.18 9.78
CA PHE A 181 18.61 17.29 10.53
C PHE A 181 19.69 18.25 11.02
N PHE A 182 19.42 19.54 10.96
CA PHE A 182 20.09 20.55 11.76
C PHE A 182 19.06 21.14 12.73
N ASP A 183 19.15 20.75 14.00
CA ASP A 183 18.15 21.04 15.03
C ASP A 183 16.75 20.52 14.61
N ILE A 184 15.84 21.40 14.21
CA ILE A 184 14.48 21.06 13.75
C ILE A 184 14.28 21.23 12.25
N GLU A 185 15.34 21.48 11.48
CA GLU A 185 15.27 21.67 10.03
C GLU A 185 15.84 20.47 9.30
N ILE A 186 15.16 20.00 8.25
CA ILE A 186 15.69 18.97 7.36
C ILE A 186 16.74 19.63 6.46
N ASP A 187 18.02 19.43 6.79
CA ASP A 187 19.15 19.97 6.03
C ASP A 187 19.28 19.28 4.67
N GLU A 188 19.15 17.95 4.66
CA GLU A 188 19.40 17.16 3.45
C GLU A 188 18.52 15.92 3.38
N ILE A 189 18.11 15.57 2.16
CA ILE A 189 17.46 14.30 1.85
C ILE A 189 18.34 13.55 0.86
N LYS A 190 18.77 12.34 1.22
CA LYS A 190 19.58 11.47 0.37
C LYS A 190 18.92 10.11 0.18
N ARG A 191 19.24 9.44 -0.93
CA ARG A 191 19.08 7.99 -1.03
C ARG A 191 20.13 7.29 -0.20
N PHE A 192 19.88 6.07 0.25
CA PHE A 192 20.93 5.19 0.76
C PHE A 192 20.67 3.73 0.39
N ASP A 193 21.72 2.93 0.36
CA ASP A 193 21.61 1.50 0.09
C ASP A 193 21.45 0.74 1.43
N PRO A 194 20.39 -0.07 1.62
CA PRO A 194 20.09 -0.73 2.90
C PRO A 194 21.12 -1.83 3.27
N GLU A 195 21.80 -2.42 2.30
CA GLU A 195 22.80 -3.47 2.55
C GLU A 195 24.14 -2.89 3.04
N SER A 196 24.67 -1.91 2.31
CA SER A 196 25.94 -1.23 2.58
C SER A 196 25.81 -0.06 3.56
N GLN A 197 24.59 0.46 3.76
CA GLN A 197 24.27 1.63 4.59
C GLN A 197 24.93 2.94 4.12
N ARG A 198 25.36 2.99 2.86
CA ARG A 198 26.01 4.15 2.26
C ARG A 198 24.99 5.04 1.59
N SER A 199 25.06 6.34 1.85
CA SER A 199 24.23 7.31 1.15
C SER A 199 24.69 7.50 -0.30
N ALA A 200 23.73 7.81 -1.16
CA ALA A 200 23.88 8.04 -2.59
C ALA A 200 23.36 9.44 -2.94
N GLY A 201 22.77 9.60 -4.14
CA GLY A 201 22.29 10.87 -4.66
C GLY A 201 21.33 11.63 -3.73
N GLN A 202 21.44 12.97 -3.77
CA GLN A 202 20.52 13.88 -3.10
C GLN A 202 19.14 13.87 -3.78
N LEU A 203 18.10 14.20 -3.01
CA LEU A 203 16.72 14.32 -3.46
C LEU A 203 16.14 15.67 -3.05
N ASP A 204 15.37 16.27 -3.95
CA ASP A 204 14.65 17.51 -3.67
C ASP A 204 13.39 17.25 -2.81
N THR A 205 12.94 16.01 -2.73
CA THR A 205 11.76 15.62 -1.96
C THR A 205 11.82 14.18 -1.47
N ALA A 206 11.27 13.95 -0.29
CA ALA A 206 10.94 12.65 0.27
C ALA A 206 9.43 12.46 0.27
N ARG A 207 8.93 11.37 -0.30
CA ARG A 207 7.54 10.93 -0.16
C ARG A 207 7.48 9.58 0.52
N ILE A 208 6.67 9.47 1.56
CA ILE A 208 6.56 8.29 2.41
C ILE A 208 5.07 7.96 2.57
N PRO A 209 4.49 7.12 1.69
CA PRO A 209 3.14 6.57 1.87
C PRO A 209 3.08 5.71 3.15
N PRO A 210 1.90 5.48 3.73
CA PRO A 210 1.77 4.60 4.89
C PRO A 210 2.15 3.15 4.58
N ALA A 211 2.52 2.41 5.62
CA ALA A 211 2.99 1.03 5.53
C ALA A 211 1.92 -0.03 5.86
N ARG A 212 0.68 0.38 6.15
CA ARG A 212 -0.48 -0.50 6.37
C ARG A 212 -1.75 0.12 5.82
N GLU A 213 -2.68 -0.71 5.35
CA GLU A 213 -4.01 -0.28 4.90
C GLU A 213 -4.94 -0.03 6.10
N TRP A 214 -4.72 -0.74 7.20
CA TRP A 214 -5.44 -0.58 8.46
C TRP A 214 -4.91 0.59 9.29
N LEU A 215 -5.12 1.81 8.81
CA LEU A 215 -4.76 3.05 9.50
C LEU A 215 -5.95 3.48 10.34
N LEU A 216 -6.04 3.06 11.60
CA LEU A 216 -7.11 3.44 12.52
C LEU A 216 -6.55 4.26 13.69
N LEU A 217 -7.21 5.38 13.98
CA LEU A 217 -6.99 6.19 15.17
C LEU A 217 -7.54 5.48 16.41
N ALA A 218 -7.23 5.99 17.60
CA ALA A 218 -7.59 5.34 18.86
C ALA A 218 -9.10 5.12 18.99
N GLU A 219 -9.87 6.14 18.66
CA GLU A 219 -11.32 6.16 18.76
C GLU A 219 -11.97 5.18 17.76
N GLU A 220 -11.42 5.13 16.54
CA GLU A 220 -11.91 4.23 15.48
C GLU A 220 -11.59 2.76 15.77
N ARG A 221 -10.46 2.49 16.46
CA ARG A 221 -10.13 1.15 16.95
C ARG A 221 -11.14 0.67 17.98
N GLU A 222 -11.51 1.53 18.94
CA GLU A 222 -12.51 1.21 19.96
C GLU A 222 -13.88 0.95 19.32
N GLU A 223 -14.30 1.83 18.41
CA GLU A 223 -15.55 1.67 17.68
C GLU A 223 -15.60 0.37 16.86
N LEU A 224 -14.53 0.07 16.12
CA LEU A 224 -14.46 -1.17 15.36
C LEU A 224 -14.47 -2.40 16.29
N ALA A 225 -13.76 -2.37 17.41
CA ALA A 225 -13.78 -3.46 18.38
C ALA A 225 -15.20 -3.73 18.90
N HIS A 226 -16.00 -2.68 19.16
CA HIS A 226 -17.41 -2.81 19.52
C HIS A 226 -18.24 -3.45 18.40
N LYS A 227 -18.03 -3.03 17.14
CA LYS A 227 -18.70 -3.63 15.96
C LYS A 227 -18.33 -5.11 15.81
N VAL A 228 -17.08 -5.48 16.01
CA VAL A 228 -16.61 -6.88 15.99
C VAL A 228 -17.30 -7.71 17.07
N LEU A 229 -17.39 -7.21 18.30
CA LEU A 229 -18.09 -7.89 19.39
C LEU A 229 -19.59 -8.07 19.08
N ALA A 230 -20.25 -7.06 18.53
CA ALA A 230 -21.66 -7.15 18.11
C ALA A 230 -21.85 -8.20 17.01
N GLN A 231 -21.08 -8.13 15.93
CA GLN A 231 -21.12 -9.09 14.82
C GLN A 231 -20.83 -10.53 15.30
N THR A 232 -19.92 -10.69 16.26
CA THR A 232 -19.60 -11.98 16.86
C THR A 232 -20.79 -12.56 17.61
N ARG A 233 -21.49 -11.74 18.43
CA ARG A 233 -22.70 -12.17 19.14
C ARG A 233 -23.78 -12.62 18.17
N ASP A 234 -24.04 -11.85 17.12
CA ASP A 234 -25.04 -12.18 16.11
C ASP A 234 -24.71 -13.49 15.38
N THR A 235 -23.43 -13.66 15.02
CA THR A 235 -22.92 -14.88 14.37
C THR A 235 -23.06 -16.10 15.28
N VAL A 236 -22.82 -15.96 16.58
CA VAL A 236 -23.00 -17.03 17.57
C VAL A 236 -24.48 -17.39 17.73
N VAL A 237 -25.38 -16.41 17.80
CA VAL A 237 -26.83 -16.65 17.88
C VAL A 237 -27.31 -17.42 16.65
N GLU A 238 -26.91 -17.00 15.45
CA GLU A 238 -27.26 -17.66 14.20
C GLU A 238 -26.65 -19.07 14.12
N GLY A 239 -25.39 -19.23 14.53
CA GLY A 239 -24.74 -20.54 14.61
C GLY A 239 -25.48 -21.52 15.52
N ARG A 240 -26.00 -21.05 16.66
CA ARG A 240 -26.84 -21.86 17.57
C ARG A 240 -28.17 -22.23 16.91
N ARG A 241 -28.82 -21.30 16.19
CA ARG A 241 -30.06 -21.57 15.43
C ARG A 241 -29.85 -22.63 14.34
N ARG A 242 -28.66 -22.67 13.73
CA ARG A 242 -28.25 -23.68 12.74
C ARG A 242 -27.71 -24.97 13.37
N SER A 243 -27.83 -25.15 14.68
CA SER A 243 -27.38 -26.34 15.39
C SER A 243 -25.90 -26.68 15.20
N LEU A 244 -25.03 -25.67 15.05
CA LEU A 244 -23.59 -25.87 15.03
C LEU A 244 -23.10 -26.48 16.35
N SER A 245 -22.00 -27.22 16.30
CA SER A 245 -21.44 -27.87 17.49
C SER A 245 -21.06 -26.86 18.56
N ARG A 246 -21.14 -27.26 19.84
CA ARG A 246 -20.73 -26.41 20.97
C ARG A 246 -19.26 -25.95 20.84
N ASP A 247 -18.39 -26.80 20.31
CA ASP A 247 -16.99 -26.45 20.06
C ASP A 247 -16.84 -25.38 18.98
N THR A 248 -17.58 -25.49 17.88
CA THR A 248 -17.59 -24.48 16.81
C THR A 248 -18.06 -23.12 17.34
N ILE A 249 -19.14 -23.10 18.13
CA ILE A 249 -19.65 -21.88 18.76
C ILE A 249 -18.61 -21.25 19.70
N ALA A 250 -17.99 -22.06 20.57
CA ALA A 250 -16.96 -21.59 21.47
C ALA A 250 -15.73 -21.05 20.72
N LYS A 251 -15.37 -21.65 19.58
CA LYS A 251 -14.29 -21.14 18.71
C LYS A 251 -14.62 -19.79 18.10
N LEU A 252 -15.84 -19.61 17.58
CA LEU A 252 -16.29 -18.34 17.02
C LEU A 252 -16.27 -17.21 18.05
N GLU A 253 -16.79 -17.49 19.25
CA GLU A 253 -16.81 -16.52 20.35
C GLU A 253 -15.41 -16.13 20.82
N ARG A 254 -14.52 -17.11 21.03
CA ARG A 254 -13.11 -16.85 21.38
C ARG A 254 -12.39 -16.05 20.31
N MET A 255 -12.59 -16.37 19.03
CA MET A 255 -11.98 -15.67 17.91
C MET A 255 -12.42 -14.20 17.89
N GLY A 256 -13.72 -13.93 17.92
CA GLY A 256 -14.24 -12.56 17.88
C GLY A 256 -13.79 -11.70 19.06
N ASN A 257 -13.80 -12.27 20.28
CA ASN A 257 -13.32 -11.56 21.46
C ASN A 257 -11.82 -11.25 21.39
N LYS A 258 -11.00 -12.23 20.97
CA LYS A 258 -9.54 -12.04 20.79
C LYS A 258 -9.26 -10.97 19.74
N ASP A 259 -9.96 -11.01 18.61
CA ASP A 259 -9.76 -10.05 17.52
C ASP A 259 -10.18 -8.64 17.94
N ALA A 260 -11.31 -8.49 18.64
CA ALA A 260 -11.74 -7.19 19.19
C ALA A 260 -10.73 -6.61 20.18
N GLU A 261 -10.18 -7.43 21.09
CA GLU A 261 -9.14 -7.01 22.03
C GLU A 261 -7.87 -6.54 21.30
N ARG A 262 -7.43 -7.29 20.27
CA ARG A 262 -6.26 -6.89 19.46
C ARG A 262 -6.50 -5.58 18.73
N ILE A 263 -7.68 -5.42 18.10
CA ILE A 263 -8.06 -4.18 17.40
C ILE A 263 -8.03 -2.99 18.36
N ALA A 264 -8.69 -3.10 19.52
CA ALA A 264 -8.75 -2.02 20.51
C ALA A 264 -7.36 -1.58 20.98
N ASN A 265 -6.44 -2.53 21.15
CA ASN A 265 -5.05 -2.26 21.54
C ASN A 265 -4.13 -1.86 20.36
N GLY A 266 -4.65 -1.77 19.13
CA GLY A 266 -3.84 -1.45 17.94
C GLY A 266 -2.85 -2.54 17.55
N ILE A 267 -3.08 -3.77 17.99
CA ILE A 267 -2.24 -4.92 17.66
C ILE A 267 -2.69 -5.45 16.30
N PHE A 268 -1.83 -5.32 15.30
CA PHE A 268 -2.07 -5.89 13.97
C PHE A 268 -2.12 -7.42 14.00
N PHE A 269 -2.93 -8.00 13.10
CA PHE A 269 -2.93 -9.43 12.83
C PHE A 269 -3.38 -9.76 11.42
N PRO A 270 -2.83 -10.82 10.77
CA PRO A 270 -3.15 -11.14 9.39
C PRO A 270 -4.66 -11.35 9.14
N ALA A 271 -5.37 -11.95 10.11
CA ALA A 271 -6.80 -12.22 9.97
C ALA A 271 -7.72 -10.99 10.16
N GLN A 272 -7.16 -9.79 10.35
CA GLN A 272 -7.93 -8.56 10.57
C GLN A 272 -8.83 -8.20 9.37
N ASP A 273 -8.42 -8.60 8.15
CA ASP A 273 -9.19 -8.44 6.91
C ASP A 273 -10.62 -9.00 6.97
N ARG A 274 -10.87 -10.00 7.83
CA ARG A 274 -12.21 -10.54 8.08
C ARG A 274 -13.20 -9.45 8.51
N TRP A 275 -12.71 -8.44 9.21
CA TRP A 275 -13.51 -7.36 9.78
C TRP A 275 -13.59 -6.13 8.87
N MET A 276 -12.92 -6.15 7.72
CA MET A 276 -12.95 -5.05 6.74
C MET A 276 -14.37 -4.64 6.32
N PRO A 277 -15.36 -5.57 6.16
CA PRO A 277 -16.73 -5.17 5.84
C PRO A 277 -17.40 -4.27 6.88
N LEU A 278 -16.91 -4.25 8.13
CA LEU A 278 -17.42 -3.40 9.21
C LEU A 278 -16.82 -1.99 9.21
N MET A 279 -15.84 -1.71 8.33
CA MET A 279 -15.30 -0.37 8.14
C MET A 279 -16.26 0.46 7.29
N GLU A 280 -16.65 1.64 7.79
CA GLU A 280 -17.63 2.51 7.12
C GLU A 280 -17.04 3.29 5.93
N GLU A 281 -15.72 3.51 5.93
CA GLU A 281 -15.03 4.39 4.97
C GLU A 281 -14.34 3.64 3.82
N ALA A 282 -15.00 2.65 3.21
CA ALA A 282 -14.41 1.92 2.09
C ALA A 282 -14.53 2.68 0.76
N ALA A 283 -13.41 2.87 0.05
CA ALA A 283 -13.35 3.32 -1.34
C ALA A 283 -13.16 2.14 -2.31
N SER A 284 -13.22 2.44 -3.59
CA SER A 284 -12.81 1.60 -4.71
C SER A 284 -11.59 2.20 -5.42
N LEU A 285 -10.97 1.45 -6.33
CA LEU A 285 -9.90 1.99 -7.17
C LEU A 285 -10.39 3.13 -8.08
N LEU A 286 -11.68 3.15 -8.45
CA LEU A 286 -12.27 4.23 -9.24
C LEU A 286 -12.25 5.56 -8.50
N ASP A 287 -12.46 5.56 -7.17
CA ASP A 287 -12.34 6.78 -6.37
C ASP A 287 -10.92 7.37 -6.43
N TYR A 288 -9.89 6.51 -6.46
CA TYR A 288 -8.51 6.94 -6.63
C TYR A 288 -8.25 7.54 -8.02
N LEU A 289 -8.82 6.94 -9.08
CA LEU A 289 -8.68 7.43 -10.45
C LEU A 289 -9.44 8.74 -10.71
N GLN A 290 -10.51 9.00 -9.96
CA GLN A 290 -11.29 10.24 -10.05
C GLN A 290 -10.71 11.38 -9.22
N ALA A 291 -10.08 11.05 -8.09
CA ALA A 291 -9.42 12.02 -7.23
C ALA A 291 -8.04 12.46 -7.75
N ALA A 292 -7.48 11.68 -8.69
CA ALA A 292 -6.20 11.94 -9.33
C ALA A 292 -6.29 13.18 -10.21
#